data_AF-A0A257JY59-F1
#
_entry.id   AF-A0A257JY59-F1
#
_cell.length_a   1.000
_cell.length_b   1.000
_cell.length_c   1.000
_cell.angle_alpha   90.00
_cell.angle_beta   90.00
_cell.angle_gamma   90.00
#
_symmetry.space_group_name_H-M   'P 1'
#
loop_
_entity.id
_entity.type
_entity.pdbx_description
1 polymer ?
#
loop_
_entity_poly.entity_id
_entity_poly.type
_entity_poly.pdbx_seq_one_letter_code
_entity_poly.pdbx_strand_id
1 'polypeptide(L)' 'MKNKLKWILLLVLVLSVGGYFFIEASNDHAECSTLRVYSKDKEGNQVVTERHACKEKYSF' A
#
# COMPACT_ATOMS: atom_id res chain seq x y z
N MET A 1 -8.53 -7.23 39.94
CA MET A 1 -8.32 -7.92 38.64
C MET A 1 -9.20 -7.36 37.51
N LYS A 2 -10.52 -7.18 37.70
CA LYS A 2 -11.43 -6.64 36.66
C LYS A 2 -10.99 -5.29 36.06
N ASN A 3 -10.45 -4.36 36.85
CA ASN A 3 -9.99 -3.07 36.34
C ASN A 3 -8.73 -3.20 35.47
N LYS A 4 -7.81 -4.11 35.82
CA LYS A 4 -6.62 -4.40 35.00
C LYS A 4 -7.02 -5.02 33.66
N LEU A 5 -8.02 -5.90 33.66
CA LEU A 5 -8.56 -6.49 32.43
C LEU A 5 -9.17 -5.43 31.50
N LYS A 6 -9.90 -4.45 32.04
CA LYS A 6 -10.43 -3.32 31.24
C LYS A 6 -9.32 -2.51 30.56
N TRP A 7 -8.24 -2.23 31.28
CA TRP A 7 -7.09 -1.51 30.72
C TRP A 7 -6.36 -2.33 29.65
N ILE A 8 -6.22 -3.64 29.85
CA ILE A 8 -5.64 -4.53 28.83
C ILE A 8 -6.52 -4.54 27.57
N LEU A 9 -7.83 -4.66 27.71
CA LEU A 9 -8.76 -4.65 26.58
C LEU A 9 -8.73 -3.30 25.83
N LEU A 10 -8.67 -2.19 26.57
CA LEU A 10 -8.54 -0.86 25.96
C LEU A 10 -7.23 -0.72 25.19
N LEU A 11 -6.11 -1.20 25.77
CA LEU A 11 -4.81 -1.17 25.11
C LEU A 11 -4.82 -1.99 23.81
N VAL A 12 -5.36 -3.20 23.84
CA VAL A 12 -5.50 -4.04 22.65
C VAL A 12 -6.32 -3.34 21.58
N LEU A 13 -7.46 -2.75 21.94
CA LEU A 13 -8.31 -2.01 21.01
C LEU A 13 -7.56 -0.84 20.35
N VAL A 14 -6.86 -0.03 21.14
CA VAL A 14 -6.10 1.12 20.63
C VAL A 14 -4.99 0.67 19.68
N LEU A 15 -4.26 -0.38 20.03
CA LEU A 15 -3.18 -0.92 19.19
C LEU A 15 -3.72 -1.52 17.90
N SER A 16 -4.84 -2.24 17.93
CA SER A 16 -5.46 -2.82 16.74
C SER A 16 -5.97 -1.74 15.78
N VAL A 17 -6.69 -0.75 16.29
CA VAL A 17 -7.23 0.35 15.48
C VAL A 17 -6.09 1.21 14.93
N GLY A 18 -5.13 1.59 15.78
CA GLY A 18 -3.96 2.37 15.35
C GLY A 18 -3.10 1.63 14.34
N GLY A 19 -2.89 0.33 14.53
CA GLY A 19 -2.18 -0.54 13.59
C GLY A 19 -2.87 -0.63 12.23
N TYR A 20 -4.20 -0.79 12.23
CA TYR A 20 -4.99 -0.81 10.99
C TYR A 20 -4.82 0.48 10.18
N PHE A 21 -5.04 1.64 10.80
CA PHE A 21 -4.89 2.93 10.12
C PHE A 21 -3.45 3.21 9.69
N PHE A 22 -2.46 2.81 10.49
CA PHE A 22 -1.05 2.94 10.13
C PHE A 22 -0.73 2.10 8.89
N ILE A 23 -1.20 0.86 8.83
CA ILE A 23 -1.01 -0.02 7.68
C ILE A 23 -1.72 0.55 6.46
N GLU A 24 -2.98 0.97 6.60
CA GLU A 24 -3.76 1.56 5.51
C GLU A 24 -3.07 2.81 4.94
N ALA A 25 -2.67 3.76 5.80
CA ALA A 25 -2.00 4.98 5.37
C ALA A 25 -0.58 4.74 4.83
N SER A 26 0.13 3.72 5.33
CA SER A 26 1.47 3.37 4.83
C SER A 26 1.44 2.52 3.57
N ASN A 27 0.31 1.87 3.28
CA ASN A 27 0.06 1.05 2.10
C ASN A 27 -0.92 1.74 1.13
N ASP A 28 -1.09 3.05 1.31
CA ASP A 28 -1.80 3.92 0.38
C ASP A 28 -0.88 4.16 -0.80
N HIS A 29 -0.97 3.27 -1.79
CA HIS A 29 -0.34 3.42 -3.11
C HIS A 29 -0.85 4.65 -3.89
N ALA A 30 -1.38 5.71 -3.25
CA ALA A 30 -1.71 7.00 -3.86
C ALA A 30 -0.53 7.61 -4.64
N GLU A 31 0.71 7.29 -4.24
CA GLU A 31 1.91 7.73 -4.96
C GLU A 31 2.26 6.83 -6.16
N CYS A 32 1.53 5.73 -6.35
CA CYS A 32 1.70 4.82 -7.48
C CYS A 32 0.83 5.25 -8.66
N SER A 33 1.46 5.25 -9.82
CA SER A 33 0.79 5.47 -11.10
C SER A 33 1.04 4.29 -12.01
N THR A 34 0.03 3.91 -12.79
CA THR A 34 0.20 2.91 -13.85
C THR A 34 0.54 3.66 -15.13
N LEU A 35 1.79 3.57 -15.56
CA LEU A 35 2.27 4.20 -16.79
C LEU A 35 2.10 3.22 -17.95
N ARG A 36 1.34 3.62 -18.97
CA ARG A 36 1.23 2.88 -20.23
C ARG A 36 2.24 3.41 -21.22
N VAL A 37 3.27 2.62 -21.52
CA VAL A 37 4.27 2.94 -22.53
C VAL A 37 3.90 2.21 -23.82
N TYR A 38 3.63 2.97 -24.87
CA TYR A 38 3.39 2.45 -26.21
C TYR A 38 4.72 2.42 -26.96
N SER A 39 5.23 1.23 -27.26
CA SER A 39 6.45 1.02 -28.05
C SER A 39 6.15 0.22 -29.30
N LYS A 40 6.94 0.41 -30.36
CA LYS A 40 6.93 -0.49 -31.52
C LYS A 40 8.00 -1.56 -31.35
N ASP A 41 7.62 -2.82 -31.53
CA ASP A 41 8.59 -3.92 -31.60
C ASP A 41 9.36 -3.91 -32.92
N LYS A 42 10.30 -4.86 -33.08
CA LYS A 42 11.14 -4.99 -34.27
C LYS A 42 10.36 -5.38 -35.53
N GLU A 43 9.14 -5.91 -35.37
CA GLU A 43 8.24 -6.31 -36.45
C GLU A 43 7.23 -5.20 -36.81
N GLY A 44 7.24 -4.08 -36.06
CA GLY A 44 6.40 -2.91 -36.31
C GLY A 44 5.05 -2.94 -35.59
N ASN A 45 4.77 -3.94 -34.75
CA ASN A 45 3.53 -4.01 -33.99
C ASN A 45 3.55 -3.05 -32.80
N GLN A 46 2.37 -2.57 -32.42
CA GLN A 46 2.21 -1.78 -31.21
C GLN A 46 2.22 -2.71 -29.99
N VAL A 47 3.22 -2.52 -29.13
CA VAL A 47 3.33 -3.19 -27.84
C VAL A 47 2.99 -2.18 -26.74
N VAL A 48 1.97 -2.49 -25.95
CA VAL A 48 1.62 -1.73 -24.75
C VAL A 48 2.32 -2.38 -23.57
N THR A 49 3.28 -1.67 -22.97
CA THR A 49 3.92 -2.10 -21.73
C THR A 49 3.32 -1.29 -20.59
N GLU A 50 2.59 -1.96 -19.70
CA GLU A 50 2.15 -1.37 -18.44
C GLU A 50 3.29 -1.46 -17.42
N ARG A 51 3.74 -0.33 -16.89
CA ARG A 51 4.70 -0.27 -15.79
C ARG A 51 4.01 0.34 -14.57
N HIS A 52 4.10 -0.37 -13.46
CA HIS A 52 3.70 0.14 -12.17
C HIS A 52 4.85 1.03 -11.63
N ALA A 53 4.58 2.31 -11.45
CA ALA A 53 5.57 3.29 -10.99
C ALA A 53 5.12 3.87 -9.66
N CYS A 54 5.67 3.32 -8.57
CA CYS A 54 5.51 3.83 -7.21
C CYS A 54 6.69 4.72 -6.84
N LYS A 55 6.42 5.87 -6.22
CA LYS A 55 7.48 6.75 -5.67
C LYS A 55 7.90 6.37 -4.25
N GLU A 56 7.26 5.35 -3.68
CA GLU A 56 7.47 4.89 -2.33
C GLU A 56 8.92 4.38 -2.15
N LYS A 57 9.54 4.73 -1.01
CA LYS A 57 10.91 4.31 -0.67
C LYS A 57 11.10 2.79 -0.64
N TYR A 58 10.01 2.06 -0.46
CA TYR A 58 9.95 0.60 -0.45
C TYR A 58 8.91 0.11 -1.47
N SER A 59 9.16 0.33 -2.77
CA SER A 59 8.36 -0.30 -3.83
C SER A 59 8.82 -1.75 -4.01
N PHE A 60 7.98 -2.73 -3.62
CA PHE A 60 8.21 -4.15 -3.90
C PHE A 60 7.31 -4.63 -5.04
#